data_AF-X1G741-F1
#
_entry.id   AF-X1G741-F1
#
_cell.length_a   1.000
_cell.length_b   1.000
_cell.length_c   1.000
_cell.angle_alpha   90.00
_cell.angle_beta   90.00
_cell.angle_gamma   90.00
#
_symmetry.space_group_name_H-M   'P 1'
#
loop_
_entity.id
_entity.type
_entity.pdbx_description
1 polymer ?
#
loop_
_entity_poly.entity_id
_entity_poly.type
_entity_poly.pdbx_seq_one_letter_code
_entity_poly.pdbx_strand_id
1 'polypeptide(L)'
;MKGRKIKVIAPLEKFDCKRQNVGLSENLRIRAVLDKERKRIWEIGRMLRTPVFLHGTIETLKYGLETFYETKTEPLAEGPPPSLIEGISRAVSALRLYKAGKVGCSIVLVLGERSFIHFTGGLPNISLPMFGREYVLTEVEIEEFKKFWSRFKGVDTTKKELKFLEV
;
A
#
# COMPACT_ATOMS: atom_id res chain seq x y z
N MET A 1 -30.01 -4.02 2.96
CA MET A 1 -28.83 -4.92 3.01
C MET A 1 -27.69 -4.19 3.72
N LYS A 2 -27.14 -4.77 4.80
CA LYS A 2 -25.96 -4.22 5.49
C LYS A 2 -24.74 -4.35 4.55
N GLY A 3 -23.94 -3.30 4.42
CA GLY A 3 -22.71 -3.33 3.62
C GLY A 3 -21.72 -4.36 4.17
N ARG A 4 -21.00 -5.05 3.27
CA ARG A 4 -19.90 -5.95 3.64
C ARG A 4 -18.62 -5.13 3.73
N LYS A 5 -17.91 -5.23 4.85
CA LYS A 5 -16.59 -4.61 5.03
C LYS A 5 -15.53 -5.51 4.38
N ILE A 6 -14.91 -5.01 3.33
CA ILE A 6 -13.88 -5.72 2.58
C ILE A 6 -12.51 -5.19 2.99
N LYS A 7 -11.60 -6.10 3.32
CA LYS A 7 -10.24 -5.78 3.70
C LYS A 7 -9.37 -5.71 2.45
N VAL A 8 -8.49 -4.72 2.40
CA VAL A 8 -7.55 -4.53 1.31
C VAL A 8 -6.14 -4.42 1.86
N ILE A 9 -5.18 -5.06 1.18
CA ILE A 9 -3.76 -4.99 1.50
C ILE A 9 -2.98 -4.61 0.25
N ALA A 10 -2.18 -3.56 0.35
CA ALA A 10 -1.19 -3.17 -0.63
C ALA A 10 0.20 -3.49 -0.06
N PRO A 11 0.82 -4.62 -0.41
CA PRO A 11 2.16 -4.96 0.07
C PRO A 11 3.18 -3.88 -0.31
N LEU A 12 3.97 -3.46 0.67
CA LEU A 12 5.02 -2.47 0.46
C LEU A 12 6.32 -3.19 0.10
N GLU A 13 6.81 -2.91 -1.09
CA GLU A 13 8.10 -3.39 -1.57
C GLU A 13 9.23 -2.55 -0.96
N LYS A 14 10.30 -3.22 -0.52
CA LYS A 14 11.51 -2.60 0.05
C LYS A 14 11.25 -1.73 1.29
N PHE A 15 10.21 -2.03 2.07
CA PHE A 15 9.87 -1.30 3.29
C PHE A 15 10.12 -2.12 4.55
N ASP A 16 10.70 -1.50 5.58
CA ASP A 16 10.82 -2.05 6.94
C ASP A 16 10.58 -0.94 7.99
N CYS A 17 10.04 -1.29 9.15
CA CYS A 17 9.90 -0.34 10.26
C CYS A 17 10.00 -0.93 11.67
N LYS A 18 10.32 -2.23 11.83
CA LYS A 18 10.35 -2.99 13.12
C LYS A 18 9.06 -2.98 13.96
N ARG A 19 8.12 -2.06 13.74
CA ARG A 19 6.83 -1.98 14.42
C ARG A 19 5.78 -2.79 13.67
N GLN A 20 5.06 -3.66 14.37
CA GLN A 20 4.06 -4.52 13.72
C GLN A 20 2.86 -3.74 13.15
N ASN A 21 2.57 -2.54 13.68
CA ASN A 21 1.41 -1.73 13.30
C ASN A 21 1.71 -0.24 13.47
N VAL A 22 1.45 0.54 12.42
CA VAL A 22 1.56 1.99 12.36
C VAL A 22 0.25 2.56 11.82
N GLY A 23 -0.58 3.13 12.69
CA GLY A 23 -1.81 3.81 12.30
C GLY A 23 -1.53 5.15 11.62
N LEU A 24 -2.05 5.35 10.40
CA LEU A 24 -1.93 6.60 9.64
C LEU A 24 -3.24 7.40 9.69
N SER A 25 -4.38 6.72 9.61
CA SER A 25 -5.71 7.29 9.79
C SER A 25 -6.67 6.22 10.30
N GLU A 26 -7.94 6.58 10.52
CA GLU A 26 -9.00 5.67 10.99
C GLU A 26 -9.08 4.38 10.14
N ASN A 27 -8.90 4.50 8.82
CA ASN A 27 -9.05 3.39 7.87
C ASN A 27 -7.77 3.08 7.08
N LEU A 28 -6.59 3.58 7.51
CA LEU A 28 -5.32 3.31 6.85
C LEU A 28 -4.21 3.08 7.86
N ARG A 29 -3.50 1.96 7.71
CA ARG A 29 -2.34 1.63 8.54
C ARG A 29 -1.28 0.87 7.76
N ILE A 30 -0.02 1.05 8.14
CA ILE A 30 1.06 0.15 7.73
C ILE A 30 1.13 -0.96 8.77
N ARG A 31 1.18 -2.22 8.34
CA ARG A 31 1.35 -3.35 9.28
C ARG A 31 2.13 -4.50 8.67
N ALA A 32 2.61 -5.38 9.53
CA ALA A 32 3.24 -6.62 9.11
C ALA A 32 2.24 -7.47 8.30
N VAL A 33 2.67 -7.99 7.14
CA VAL A 33 1.89 -8.92 6.32
C VAL A 33 1.88 -10.29 6.99
N LEU A 34 0.71 -10.91 7.12
CA LEU A 34 0.59 -12.22 7.73
C LEU A 34 1.04 -13.31 6.75
N ASP A 35 1.57 -14.42 7.25
CA ASP A 35 2.07 -15.49 6.38
C ASP A 35 0.97 -16.11 5.50
N LYS A 36 -0.26 -16.21 6.00
CA LYS A 36 -1.41 -16.62 5.18
C LYS A 36 -1.69 -15.65 4.02
N GLU A 37 -1.49 -14.34 4.24
CA GLU A 37 -1.69 -13.32 3.21
C GLU A 37 -0.54 -13.36 2.21
N ARG A 38 0.70 -13.52 2.68
CA ARG A 38 1.91 -13.71 1.85
C ARG A 38 1.78 -14.94 0.95
N LYS A 39 1.37 -16.09 1.52
CA LYS A 39 1.12 -17.33 0.79
C LYS A 39 0.02 -17.13 -0.25
N ARG A 40 -1.05 -16.41 0.09
CA ARG A 40 -2.13 -16.13 -0.85
C ARG A 40 -1.69 -15.24 -2.01
N ILE A 41 -0.89 -14.22 -1.73
CA ILE A 41 -0.28 -13.36 -2.75
C ILE A 41 0.60 -14.20 -3.69
N TRP A 42 1.40 -15.12 -3.13
CA TRP A 42 2.22 -16.06 -3.90
C TRP A 42 1.40 -16.99 -4.80
N GLU A 43 0.38 -17.63 -4.24
CA GLU A 43 -0.48 -18.56 -4.99
C GLU A 43 -1.13 -17.87 -6.19
N ILE A 44 -1.77 -16.72 -5.97
CA ILE A 44 -2.47 -15.99 -7.02
C ILE A 44 -1.47 -15.39 -8.02
N GLY A 45 -0.37 -14.82 -7.54
CA GLY A 45 0.68 -14.27 -8.40
C GLY A 45 1.30 -15.32 -9.34
N ARG A 46 1.52 -16.53 -8.83
CA ARG A 46 1.97 -17.69 -9.62
C ARG A 46 0.94 -18.10 -10.67
N MET A 47 -0.35 -18.17 -10.30
CA MET A 47 -1.43 -18.52 -11.23
C MET A 47 -1.55 -17.51 -12.39
N LEU A 48 -1.38 -16.22 -12.09
CA LEU A 48 -1.51 -15.14 -13.07
C LEU A 48 -0.24 -14.88 -13.88
N ARG A 49 0.81 -15.71 -13.72
CA ARG A 49 2.11 -15.63 -14.42
C ARG A 49 2.70 -14.21 -14.47
N THR A 50 2.52 -13.44 -13.41
CA THR A 50 2.78 -12.00 -13.49
C THR A 50 4.26 -11.69 -13.25
N PRO A 51 4.91 -10.83 -14.06
CA PRO A 51 6.36 -10.59 -13.98
C PRO A 51 6.84 -10.07 -12.63
N VAL A 52 5.98 -9.35 -11.90
CA VAL A 52 6.23 -8.80 -10.55
C VAL A 52 6.65 -9.90 -9.56
N PHE A 53 6.25 -11.15 -9.79
CA PHE A 53 6.50 -12.29 -8.91
C PHE A 53 7.67 -13.18 -9.33
N LEU A 54 8.30 -12.91 -10.48
CA LEU A 54 9.35 -13.76 -11.04
C LEU A 54 10.73 -13.58 -10.37
N HIS A 55 10.89 -12.66 -9.40
CA HIS A 55 12.21 -12.26 -8.88
C HIS A 55 12.36 -12.37 -7.35
N GLY A 56 11.72 -13.37 -6.70
CA GLY A 56 11.92 -13.62 -5.26
C GLY A 56 11.39 -12.52 -4.32
N THR A 57 10.64 -11.57 -4.87
CA THR A 57 10.13 -10.35 -4.20
C THR A 57 9.13 -10.64 -3.09
N ILE A 58 8.38 -11.75 -3.14
CA ILE A 58 7.35 -12.05 -2.14
C ILE A 58 7.92 -12.36 -0.75
N GLU A 59 9.06 -13.05 -0.69
CA GLU A 59 9.71 -13.36 0.59
C GLU A 59 10.13 -12.07 1.32
N THR A 60 10.39 -11.00 0.56
CA THR A 60 10.76 -9.68 1.08
C THR A 60 9.55 -8.82 1.50
N LEU A 61 8.31 -9.27 1.27
CA LEU A 61 7.08 -8.50 1.60
C LEU A 61 6.77 -8.55 3.10
N LYS A 62 7.54 -7.84 3.91
CA LYS A 62 7.35 -7.81 5.38
C LYS A 62 6.12 -7.00 5.80
N TYR A 63 5.84 -5.90 5.11
CA TYR A 63 4.83 -4.92 5.48
C TYR A 63 3.88 -4.59 4.33
N GLY A 64 2.71 -4.07 4.67
CA GLY A 64 1.72 -3.62 3.70
C GLY A 64 0.83 -2.52 4.27
N LEU A 65 0.29 -1.69 3.37
CA LEU A 65 -0.80 -0.77 3.67
C LEU A 65 -2.10 -1.57 3.76
N GLU A 66 -2.72 -1.55 4.92
CA GLU A 66 -4.05 -2.10 5.13
C GLU A 66 -5.09 -1.00 5.15
N THR A 67 -6.18 -1.23 4.43
CA THR A 67 -7.36 -0.38 4.43
C THR A 67 -8.63 -1.22 4.26
N PHE A 68 -9.80 -0.58 4.35
CA PHE A 68 -11.10 -1.22 4.22
C PHE A 68 -12.04 -0.35 3.41
N TYR A 69 -12.96 -0.98 2.69
CA TYR A 69 -14.12 -0.30 2.11
C TYR A 69 -15.37 -1.12 2.35
N GLU A 70 -16.51 -0.44 2.36
CA GLU A 70 -17.81 -1.10 2.42
C GLU A 70 -18.39 -1.20 1.02
N THR A 71 -18.90 -2.38 0.68
CA THR A 71 -19.64 -2.58 -0.56
C THR A 71 -20.91 -3.39 -0.33
N LYS A 72 -21.91 -3.13 -1.17
CA LYS A 72 -23.14 -3.94 -1.27
C LYS A 72 -23.04 -4.99 -2.38
N THR A 73 -22.07 -4.85 -3.29
CA THR A 73 -21.83 -5.71 -4.45
C THR A 73 -20.73 -6.74 -4.18
N GLU A 74 -20.66 -7.80 -4.98
CA GLU A 74 -19.54 -8.75 -4.88
C GLU A 74 -18.23 -8.09 -5.33
N PRO A 75 -17.14 -8.17 -4.53
CA PRO A 75 -15.85 -7.52 -4.84
C PRO A 75 -15.26 -7.85 -6.21
N LEU A 76 -15.59 -9.02 -6.76
CA LEU A 76 -15.08 -9.49 -8.05
C LEU A 76 -15.62 -8.71 -9.25
N ALA A 77 -16.78 -8.05 -9.12
CA ALA A 77 -17.42 -7.38 -10.25
C ALA A 77 -16.84 -5.98 -10.53
N GLU A 78 -16.41 -5.26 -9.50
CA GLU A 78 -16.08 -3.83 -9.60
C GLU A 78 -14.66 -3.49 -9.12
N GLY A 79 -13.96 -4.44 -8.50
CA GLY A 79 -12.65 -4.18 -7.91
C GLY A 79 -12.71 -3.22 -6.71
N PRO A 80 -11.55 -2.79 -6.19
CA PRO A 80 -11.51 -1.75 -5.16
C PRO A 80 -11.94 -0.39 -5.74
N PRO A 81 -12.64 0.46 -4.96
CA PRO A 81 -13.02 1.80 -5.40
C PRO A 81 -11.80 2.64 -5.82
N PRO A 82 -11.89 3.50 -6.84
CA PRO A 82 -10.78 4.36 -7.26
C PRO A 82 -10.21 5.24 -6.14
N SER A 83 -11.06 5.74 -5.23
CA SER A 83 -10.66 6.53 -4.07
C SER A 83 -9.78 5.75 -3.08
N LEU A 84 -9.99 4.44 -2.97
CA LEU A 84 -9.16 3.56 -2.14
C LEU A 84 -7.77 3.39 -2.77
N ILE A 85 -7.72 3.20 -4.08
CA ILE A 85 -6.45 3.12 -4.83
C ILE A 85 -5.68 4.45 -4.75
N GLU A 86 -6.38 5.59 -4.86
CA GLU A 86 -5.77 6.91 -4.67
C GLU A 86 -5.20 7.06 -3.24
N GLY A 87 -5.94 6.62 -2.21
CA GLY A 87 -5.47 6.64 -0.82
C GLY A 87 -4.18 5.83 -0.62
N ILE A 88 -4.09 4.64 -1.21
CA ILE A 88 -2.88 3.81 -1.20
C ILE A 88 -1.74 4.52 -1.93
N SER A 89 -1.99 5.02 -3.15
CA SER A 89 -1.00 5.74 -3.96
C SER A 89 -0.46 6.96 -3.20
N ARG A 90 -1.34 7.73 -2.58
CA ARG A 90 -1.01 8.90 -1.77
C ARG A 90 -0.14 8.54 -0.57
N ALA A 91 -0.42 7.43 0.11
CA ALA A 91 0.39 6.95 1.22
C ALA A 91 1.81 6.53 0.78
N VAL A 92 1.93 5.86 -0.37
CA VAL A 92 3.24 5.52 -0.96
C VAL A 92 4.00 6.80 -1.35
N SER A 93 3.33 7.77 -1.96
CA SER A 93 3.93 9.09 -2.27
C SER A 93 4.37 9.83 -1.01
N ALA A 94 3.56 9.80 0.05
CA ALA A 94 3.89 10.41 1.33
C ALA A 94 5.18 9.83 1.92
N LEU A 95 5.35 8.50 1.89
CA LEU A 95 6.59 7.86 2.33
C LEU A 95 7.79 8.38 1.50
N ARG A 96 7.67 8.39 0.17
CA ARG A 96 8.76 8.87 -0.70
C ARG A 96 9.14 10.32 -0.50
N LEU A 97 8.18 11.17 -0.16
CA LEU A 97 8.41 12.59 0.12
C LEU A 97 9.00 12.83 1.51
N TYR A 98 8.59 12.04 2.50
CA TYR A 98 9.09 12.16 3.87
C TYR A 98 10.58 11.82 3.98
N LYS A 99 11.01 10.72 3.36
CA LYS A 99 12.40 10.25 3.45
C LYS A 99 12.88 9.71 2.12
N ALA A 100 14.14 10.01 1.80
CA ALA A 100 14.79 9.44 0.63
C ALA A 100 14.90 7.90 0.77
N GLY A 101 14.40 7.17 -0.21
CA GLY A 101 14.46 5.72 -0.25
C GLY A 101 13.59 5.14 -1.37
N LYS A 102 13.67 3.82 -1.57
CA LYS A 102 12.83 3.11 -2.54
C LYS A 102 11.73 2.38 -1.79
N VAL A 103 10.50 2.88 -1.88
CA VAL A 103 9.27 2.21 -1.40
C VAL A 103 8.23 2.21 -2.51
N GLY A 104 7.53 1.10 -2.68
CA GLY A 104 6.55 0.92 -3.76
C GLY A 104 5.50 -0.11 -3.42
N CYS A 105 4.53 -0.25 -4.29
CA CYS A 105 3.48 -1.26 -4.19
C CYS A 105 2.99 -1.50 -5.61
N SER A 106 3.09 -2.72 -6.12
CA SER A 106 2.67 -3.07 -7.49
C SER A 106 1.31 -3.77 -7.57
N ILE A 107 0.78 -4.22 -6.42
CA ILE A 107 -0.39 -5.09 -6.33
C ILE A 107 -1.27 -4.73 -5.14
N VAL A 108 -2.56 -5.00 -5.26
CA VAL A 108 -3.53 -4.86 -4.19
C VAL A 108 -4.26 -6.18 -4.00
N LEU A 109 -4.13 -6.78 -2.82
CA LEU A 109 -4.86 -7.98 -2.41
C LEU A 109 -6.18 -7.56 -1.77
N VAL A 110 -7.28 -7.96 -2.38
CA VAL A 110 -8.63 -7.76 -1.84
C VAL A 110 -9.04 -9.04 -1.12
N LEU A 111 -9.27 -8.94 0.19
CA LEU A 111 -9.59 -10.04 1.09
C LEU A 111 -11.08 -10.00 1.45
N GLY A 112 -11.82 -10.97 0.89
CA GLY A 112 -13.20 -11.31 1.23
C GLY A 112 -13.41 -12.82 1.12
N GLU A 113 -14.68 -13.27 1.07
CA GLU A 113 -15.04 -14.69 0.86
C GLU A 113 -14.32 -15.29 -0.36
N ARG A 114 -14.18 -14.50 -1.43
CA ARG A 114 -13.32 -14.79 -2.57
C ARG A 114 -12.21 -13.75 -2.63
N SER A 115 -11.01 -14.13 -2.19
CA SER A 115 -9.84 -13.26 -2.25
C SER A 115 -9.24 -13.24 -3.65
N PHE A 116 -8.91 -12.06 -4.18
CA PHE A 116 -8.30 -11.87 -5.50
C PHE A 116 -7.23 -10.78 -5.47
N ILE A 117 -6.36 -10.76 -6.48
CA ILE A 117 -5.36 -9.71 -6.69
C ILE A 117 -5.87 -8.74 -7.75
N HIS A 118 -5.76 -7.46 -7.44
CA HIS A 118 -5.94 -6.36 -8.39
C HIS A 118 -4.57 -5.76 -8.71
N PHE A 119 -4.21 -5.70 -9.99
CA PHE A 119 -2.99 -5.03 -10.44
C PHE A 119 -3.24 -3.55 -10.59
N THR A 120 -2.42 -2.73 -9.95
CA THR A 120 -2.46 -1.26 -10.06
C THR A 120 -1.68 -0.76 -11.28
N GLY A 121 -1.45 -1.64 -12.28
CA GLY A 121 -0.74 -1.32 -13.51
C GLY A 121 -1.41 -0.16 -14.24
N GLY A 122 -0.68 0.95 -14.40
CA GLY A 122 -1.19 2.19 -15.00
C GLY A 122 -0.99 3.45 -14.14
N LEU A 123 -0.62 3.31 -12.86
CA LEU A 123 -0.30 4.46 -12.02
C LEU A 123 1.20 4.80 -12.10
N PRO A 124 1.57 6.06 -12.43
CA PRO A 124 2.95 6.46 -12.75
C PRO A 124 3.95 6.31 -11.59
N ASN A 125 3.48 6.00 -10.38
CA ASN A 125 4.30 5.91 -9.17
C ASN A 125 4.45 4.50 -8.62
N ILE A 126 3.90 3.46 -9.26
CA ILE A 126 3.62 2.19 -8.56
C ILE A 126 4.40 0.99 -9.14
N SER A 127 4.98 1.08 -10.35
CA SER A 127 5.42 -0.11 -11.11
C SER A 127 6.86 -0.07 -11.65
N LEU A 128 7.79 0.69 -11.07
CA LEU A 128 9.18 0.64 -11.52
C LEU A 128 9.96 -0.47 -10.80
N PRO A 129 10.77 -1.29 -11.50
CA PRO A 129 11.69 -2.22 -10.86
C PRO A 129 12.63 -1.43 -9.95
N MET A 130 12.42 -1.54 -8.65
CA MET A 130 13.09 -0.68 -7.69
C MET A 130 14.46 -1.25 -7.35
N PHE A 131 15.50 -0.93 -8.09
CA PHE A 131 16.89 -1.13 -7.63
C PHE A 131 17.29 -0.01 -6.66
N GLY A 132 18.00 -0.32 -5.56
CA GLY A 132 18.40 0.65 -4.53
C GLY A 132 18.19 0.21 -3.08
N ARG A 133 18.58 1.07 -2.13
CA ARG A 133 18.53 0.85 -0.67
C ARG A 133 17.09 0.64 -0.17
N GLU A 134 16.95 -0.22 0.83
CA GLU A 134 15.67 -0.42 1.54
C GLU A 134 15.20 0.88 2.21
N TYR A 135 13.89 1.10 2.19
CA TYR A 135 13.21 2.16 2.90
C TYR A 135 12.92 1.69 4.32
N VAL A 136 13.70 2.16 5.28
CA VAL A 136 13.56 1.78 6.70
C VAL A 136 13.12 2.98 7.51
N LEU A 137 12.05 2.83 8.32
CA LEU A 137 11.68 3.80 9.34
C LEU A 137 12.08 3.30 10.73
N THR A 138 12.80 4.14 11.47
CA THR A 138 13.03 3.94 12.91
C THR A 138 11.79 4.34 13.71
N GLU A 139 11.73 3.98 15.00
CA GLU A 139 10.60 4.35 15.87
C GLU A 139 10.38 5.88 15.94
N VAL A 140 11.46 6.66 15.95
CA VAL A 140 11.39 8.13 15.94
C VAL A 140 10.80 8.62 14.61
N GLU A 141 11.31 8.09 13.50
CA GLU A 141 10.84 8.45 12.15
C GLU A 141 9.39 8.02 11.91
N ILE A 142 8.90 6.96 12.57
CA ILE A 142 7.48 6.57 12.50
C ILE A 142 6.59 7.68 13.07
N GLU A 143 6.94 8.23 14.24
CA GLU A 143 6.13 9.27 14.86
C GLU A 143 6.24 10.60 14.11
N GLU A 144 7.40 10.92 13.56
CA GLU A 144 7.57 12.06 12.65
C GLU A 144 6.78 11.88 11.36
N PHE A 145 6.84 10.69 10.76
CA PHE A 145 6.08 10.37 9.55
C PHE A 145 4.58 10.50 9.80
N LYS A 146 4.06 10.10 10.97
CA LYS A 146 2.65 10.28 11.31
C LYS A 146 2.26 11.77 11.38
N LYS A 147 3.14 12.62 11.90
CA LYS A 147 2.96 14.09 11.90
C LYS A 147 3.02 14.67 10.48
N PHE A 148 3.94 14.18 9.65
CA PHE A 148 4.00 14.55 8.24
C PHE A 148 2.72 14.15 7.50
N TRP A 149 2.29 12.90 7.66
CA TRP A 149 1.09 12.35 7.03
C TRP A 149 -0.18 13.12 7.40
N SER A 150 -0.34 13.52 8.66
CA SER A 150 -1.54 14.26 9.09
C SER A 150 -1.70 15.60 8.36
N ARG A 151 -0.58 16.24 7.96
CA ARG A 151 -0.53 17.45 7.14
C ARG A 151 -0.68 17.12 5.66
N PHE A 152 0.04 16.11 5.18
CA PHE A 152 0.09 15.75 3.77
C PHE A 152 -1.21 15.18 3.22
N LYS A 153 -1.97 14.41 4.02
CA LYS A 153 -3.17 13.69 3.53
C LYS A 153 -4.23 14.61 2.90
N GLY A 154 -4.33 15.86 3.34
CA GLY A 154 -5.27 16.86 2.84
C GLY A 154 -4.74 17.73 1.69
N VAL A 155 -3.49 17.56 1.28
CA VAL A 155 -2.88 18.36 0.21
C VAL A 155 -3.44 17.93 -1.14
N ASP A 156 -3.90 18.88 -1.94
CA ASP A 156 -4.28 18.62 -3.32
C ASP A 156 -3.00 18.54 -4.18
N THR A 157 -2.57 17.31 -4.48
CA THR A 157 -1.38 17.05 -5.29
C THR A 157 -1.60 17.30 -6.80
N THR A 158 -2.81 17.65 -7.23
CA THR A 158 -3.13 17.97 -8.63
C THR A 158 -2.97 19.46 -8.95
N LYS A 159 -2.99 20.32 -7.92
CA LYS A 159 -2.67 21.74 -8.05
C LYS A 159 -1.16 21.92 -7.99
N LYS A 160 -0.60 22.64 -8.97
CA LYS A 160 0.84 22.97 -9.11
C LYS A 160 1.45 23.79 -7.96
N GLU A 161 0.78 23.91 -6.82
CA GLU A 161 1.20 24.71 -5.67
C GLU A 161 1.64 23.82 -4.51
N LEU A 162 2.67 22.99 -4.73
CA LEU A 162 3.41 22.37 -3.63
C LEU A 162 4.34 23.43 -2.99
N LYS A 163 3.76 24.43 -2.33
CA LYS A 163 4.51 25.44 -1.54
C LYS A 163 4.68 25.08 -0.06
N PHE A 164 4.29 23.88 0.35
CA PHE A 164 4.27 23.51 1.76
C PHE A 164 5.05 22.25 2.06
N LEU A 165 6.38 22.32 1.97
CA LEU A 165 7.31 21.48 2.72
C LEU A 165 8.62 22.26 2.90
N GLU A 166 8.57 23.39 3.62
CA GLU A 166 9.78 23.89 4.27
C GLU A 166 10.02 22.97 5.49
N VAL A 167 11.07 22.16 5.37
CA VAL A 167 11.61 21.29 6.43
C VAL A 167 12.53 22.11 7.31
#